data_AF-A0A8R1I315-F1
#
_entry.id   AF-A0A8R1I315-F1
#
_cell.length_a   1.000
_cell.length_b   1.000
_cell.length_c   1.000
_cell.angle_alpha   90.00
_cell.angle_beta   90.00
_cell.angle_gamma   90.00
#
_symmetry.space_group_name_H-M   'P 1'
#
loop_
_entity.id
_entity.type
_entity.pdbx_description
1 polymer ?
#
loop_
_entity_poly.entity_id
_entity_poly.type
_entity_poly.pdbx_seq_one_letter_code
_entity_poly.pdbx_strand_id
1 'polypeptide(L)'
;MLAKFPLPENWVEVYDEGIAKFYFWNKATDEVCWYSPRHPRAIISDPAPRIAKEQAAALFGDPTLSEEDNAARRRNHRNNNKSDAPRGAEKRHKKGRDPMTSDGPASDEDELQEMSNRDRLKRAKRKGIDPMDPAAYGDAPVGKWGDGLRVDQVTGADVTAGGPLFQQRPYPAPGAILRRQKPQED
;
A
#
# COMPACT_ATOMS: atom_id res chain seq x y z
N MET A 1 -16.40 -33.02 3.30
CA MET A 1 -16.73 -32.19 4.49
C MET A 1 -18.21 -32.35 4.86
N LEU A 2 -19.13 -32.12 3.93
CA LEU A 2 -20.58 -32.14 4.18
C LEU A 2 -21.14 -33.50 4.60
N ALA A 3 -20.49 -34.61 4.23
CA ALA A 3 -20.85 -35.94 4.72
C ALA A 3 -20.71 -36.09 6.25
N LYS A 4 -19.78 -35.35 6.88
CA LYS A 4 -19.60 -35.35 8.35
C LYS A 4 -20.37 -34.21 9.03
N PHE A 5 -20.51 -33.08 8.34
CA PHE A 5 -21.16 -31.87 8.85
C PHE A 5 -22.22 -31.43 7.83
N PRO A 6 -23.42 -32.04 7.84
CA PRO A 6 -24.47 -31.69 6.91
C PRO A 6 -24.92 -30.24 7.13
N LEU A 7 -25.38 -29.59 6.07
CA LEU A 7 -25.84 -28.20 6.13
C LEU A 7 -27.14 -28.11 6.93
N PRO A 8 -27.27 -27.14 7.85
CA PRO A 8 -28.54 -26.82 8.48
C PRO A 8 -29.55 -26.27 7.45
N GLU A 9 -30.81 -26.17 7.88
CA GLU A 9 -31.87 -25.54 7.09
C GLU A 9 -31.49 -24.10 6.71
N ASN A 10 -31.84 -23.69 5.49
CA ASN A 10 -31.55 -22.37 4.90
C ASN A 10 -30.07 -22.10 4.54
N TRP A 11 -29.15 -23.03 4.78
CA TRP A 11 -27.75 -22.91 4.36
C TRP A 11 -27.50 -23.54 3.00
N VAL A 12 -26.75 -22.83 2.16
CA VAL A 12 -26.37 -23.27 0.82
C VAL A 12 -24.86 -23.13 0.63
N GLU A 13 -24.26 -24.10 -0.06
CA GLU A 13 -22.87 -24.05 -0.51
C GLU A 13 -22.79 -23.29 -1.85
N VAL A 14 -21.96 -22.26 -1.91
CA VAL A 14 -21.80 -21.38 -3.08
C VAL A 14 -20.33 -21.37 -3.49
N TYR A 15 -20.07 -21.53 -4.78
CA TYR A 15 -18.72 -21.46 -5.34
C TYR A 15 -18.32 -20.01 -5.61
N ASP A 16 -17.17 -19.59 -5.11
CA ASP A 16 -16.53 -18.31 -5.42
C ASP A 16 -15.45 -18.54 -6.50
N GLU A 17 -15.70 -17.99 -7.70
CA GLU A 17 -14.79 -18.07 -8.84
C GLU A 17 -13.48 -17.29 -8.61
N GLY A 18 -13.50 -16.22 -7.80
CA GLY A 18 -12.33 -15.37 -7.60
C GLY A 18 -11.22 -16.07 -6.81
N ILE A 19 -11.60 -16.96 -5.89
CA ILE A 19 -10.67 -17.66 -4.98
C ILE A 19 -10.69 -19.19 -5.25
N ALA A 20 -11.52 -19.63 -6.18
CA ALA A 20 -11.76 -21.04 -6.50
C ALA A 20 -12.07 -21.89 -5.26
N LYS A 21 -12.92 -21.35 -4.37
CA LYS A 21 -13.29 -21.98 -3.10
C LYS A 21 -14.79 -21.88 -2.86
N PHE A 22 -15.32 -22.82 -2.09
CA PHE A 22 -16.70 -22.77 -1.64
C PHE A 22 -16.80 -21.99 -0.33
N TYR A 23 -17.87 -21.20 -0.21
CA TYR A 23 -18.34 -20.61 1.02
C TYR A 23 -19.79 -21.02 1.28
N PHE A 24 -20.26 -20.84 2.50
CA PHE A 24 -21.60 -21.20 2.91
C PHE A 24 -22.37 -19.93 3.23
N TRP A 25 -23.61 -19.85 2.77
CA TRP A 25 -24.48 -18.70 2.94
C TRP A 25 -25.84 -19.14 3.48
N ASN A 26 -26.31 -18.45 4.51
CA ASN A 26 -27.65 -18.60 5.05
C ASN A 26 -28.63 -17.65 4.34
N LYS A 27 -29.55 -18.20 3.56
CA LYS A 27 -30.51 -17.42 2.78
C LYS A 27 -31.57 -16.71 3.62
N ALA A 28 -31.73 -17.07 4.89
CA ALA A 28 -32.72 -16.46 5.78
C ALA A 28 -32.16 -15.26 6.56
N THR A 29 -30.90 -15.32 6.97
CA THR A 29 -30.24 -14.31 7.83
C THR A 29 -29.15 -13.50 7.12
N ASP A 30 -28.81 -13.88 5.89
CA ASP A 30 -27.68 -13.36 5.12
C ASP A 30 -26.28 -13.62 5.71
N GLU A 31 -26.19 -14.48 6.72
CA GLU A 31 -24.91 -14.85 7.33
C GLU A 31 -24.05 -15.69 6.39
N VAL A 32 -22.74 -15.52 6.47
CA VAL A 32 -21.75 -16.23 5.64
C VAL A 32 -20.65 -16.86 6.48
N CYS A 33 -20.09 -17.98 6.01
CA CYS A 33 -18.93 -18.60 6.62
C CYS A 33 -18.12 -19.48 5.63
N TRP A 34 -16.86 -19.75 5.95
CA TRP A 34 -15.95 -20.52 5.07
C TRP A 34 -15.93 -22.04 5.33
N TYR A 35 -16.58 -22.50 6.39
CA TYR A 35 -16.71 -23.91 6.75
C TYR A 35 -18.20 -24.25 6.90
N SER A 36 -18.58 -25.53 6.75
CA SER A 36 -19.96 -25.95 7.05
C SER A 36 -20.39 -25.40 8.42
N PRO A 37 -21.59 -24.83 8.59
CA PRO A 37 -22.00 -24.14 9.83
C PRO A 37 -21.94 -25.01 11.09
N ARG A 38 -22.00 -26.34 10.93
CA ARG A 38 -21.88 -27.32 12.03
C ARG A 38 -20.44 -27.68 12.39
N HIS A 39 -19.48 -27.19 11.62
CA HIS A 39 -18.07 -27.48 11.83
C HIS A 39 -17.53 -26.65 13.01
N PRO A 40 -16.71 -27.23 13.91
CA PRO A 40 -16.22 -26.52 15.11
C PRO A 40 -15.33 -25.31 14.82
N ARG A 41 -14.79 -25.20 13.58
CA ARG A 41 -14.01 -24.05 13.12
C ARG A 41 -14.81 -23.05 12.29
N ALA A 42 -16.11 -23.26 12.13
CA ALA A 42 -16.96 -22.32 11.41
C ALA A 42 -17.08 -21.03 12.22
N ILE A 43 -16.74 -19.91 11.59
CA ILE A 43 -16.96 -18.57 12.11
C ILE A 43 -18.06 -17.99 11.23
N ILE A 44 -19.23 -17.79 11.82
CA ILE A 44 -20.39 -17.22 11.16
C ILE A 44 -20.30 -15.70 11.34
N SER A 45 -20.35 -14.97 10.23
CA SER A 45 -20.26 -13.51 10.23
C SER A 45 -21.29 -12.90 9.29
N ASP A 46 -21.51 -11.60 9.43
CA ASP A 46 -22.22 -10.80 8.44
C ASP A 46 -21.50 -10.83 7.08
N PRO A 47 -22.24 -10.66 5.97
CA PRO A 47 -21.65 -10.69 4.64
C PRO A 47 -20.80 -9.43 4.41
N ALA A 48 -19.71 -9.58 3.65
CA ALA A 48 -18.75 -8.50 3.42
C ALA A 48 -19.39 -7.18 2.94
N PRO A 49 -20.41 -7.15 2.05
CA PRO A 49 -21.07 -5.91 1.65
C PRO A 49 -21.74 -5.15 2.81
N ARG A 50 -22.31 -5.87 3.78
CA ARG A 50 -22.96 -5.28 4.95
C ARG A 50 -21.93 -4.64 5.88
N ILE A 51 -20.89 -5.41 6.21
CA ILE A 51 -19.76 -4.93 7.02
C ILE A 51 -19.10 -3.72 6.35
N ALA A 52 -18.88 -3.78 5.03
CA ALA A 52 -18.30 -2.69 4.26
C ALA A 52 -19.15 -1.42 4.36
N LYS A 53 -20.48 -1.52 4.25
CA LYS A 53 -21.39 -0.37 4.38
C LYS A 53 -21.34 0.26 5.77
N GLU A 54 -21.35 -0.54 6.82
CA GLU A 54 -21.27 -0.07 8.20
C GLU A 54 -19.93 0.61 8.49
N GLN A 55 -18.84 0.04 7.96
CA GLN A 55 -17.49 0.56 8.16
C GLN A 55 -17.13 1.70 7.21
N ALA A 56 -17.86 1.88 6.10
CA ALA A 56 -17.56 2.88 5.09
C ALA A 56 -17.51 4.30 5.64
N ALA A 57 -18.48 4.70 6.47
CA ALA A 57 -18.50 6.03 7.07
C ALA A 57 -17.29 6.27 8.00
N ALA A 58 -16.82 5.22 8.69
CA ALA A 58 -15.65 5.32 9.57
C ALA A 58 -14.33 5.39 8.78
N LEU A 59 -14.19 4.59 7.71
CA LEU A 59 -12.98 4.53 6.89
C LEU A 59 -12.87 5.68 5.90
N PHE A 60 -13.94 5.95 5.14
CA PHE A 60 -13.93 6.89 4.02
C PHE A 60 -14.57 8.24 4.35
N GLY A 61 -15.25 8.34 5.49
CA GLY A 61 -16.03 9.52 5.85
C GLY A 61 -17.44 9.46 5.27
N ASP A 62 -18.32 10.28 5.83
CA ASP A 62 -19.68 10.47 5.35
C ASP A 62 -19.69 11.54 4.25
N PRO A 63 -20.12 11.24 3.01
CA PRO A 63 -20.12 12.21 1.92
C PRO A 63 -21.11 13.37 2.12
N THR A 64 -22.04 13.24 3.08
CA THR A 64 -22.98 14.31 3.44
C THR A 64 -22.38 15.35 4.39
N LEU A 65 -21.22 15.05 4.99
CA LEU A 65 -20.53 15.92 5.94
C LEU A 65 -19.32 16.57 5.30
N SER A 66 -18.95 17.75 5.82
CA SER A 66 -17.73 18.43 5.41
C SER A 66 -16.49 17.61 5.74
N GLU A 67 -15.37 17.88 5.06
CA GLU A 67 -14.09 17.26 5.40
C GLU A 67 -13.64 17.57 6.83
N GLU A 68 -13.97 18.77 7.33
CA GLU A 68 -13.67 19.19 8.70
C GLU A 68 -14.44 18.35 9.73
N ASP A 69 -15.72 18.11 9.51
CA ASP A 69 -16.55 17.26 10.38
C ASP A 69 -16.09 15.79 10.35
N ASN A 70 -15.76 15.29 9.16
CA ASN A 70 -15.19 13.95 8.99
C ASN A 70 -13.82 13.81 9.69
N ALA A 71 -12.97 14.84 9.62
CA ALA A 71 -11.69 14.88 10.32
C ALA A 71 -11.87 14.92 11.85
N ALA A 72 -12.85 15.67 12.36
CA ALA A 72 -13.20 15.69 13.77
C ALA A 72 -13.67 14.33 14.28
N ARG A 73 -14.53 13.64 13.50
CA ARG A 73 -14.99 12.27 13.81
C ARG A 73 -13.84 11.26 13.84
N ARG A 74 -12.93 11.30 12.86
CA ARG A 74 -11.72 10.46 12.83
C ARG A 74 -10.81 10.70 14.04
N ARG A 75 -10.64 11.97 14.45
CA ARG A 75 -9.85 12.34 15.63
C ARG A 75 -10.47 11.80 16.92
N ASN A 76 -11.79 11.91 17.08
CA ASN A 76 -12.50 11.40 18.25
C ASN A 76 -12.44 9.87 18.34
N HIS A 77 -12.62 9.16 17.22
CA HIS A 77 -12.50 7.70 17.19
C HIS A 77 -11.07 7.23 17.59
N ARG A 78 -10.03 7.93 17.12
CA ARG A 78 -8.64 7.64 17.49
C ARG A 78 -8.36 7.85 18.99
N ASN A 79 -9.00 8.84 19.62
CA ASN A 79 -8.84 9.09 21.05
C ASN A 79 -9.51 8.00 21.90
N ASN A 80 -10.71 7.54 21.53
CA ASN A 80 -11.38 6.43 22.23
C ASN A 80 -10.62 5.11 22.10
N ASN A 81 -10.04 4.81 20.93
CA ASN A 81 -9.26 3.58 20.76
C ASN A 81 -7.90 3.61 21.50
N LYS A 82 -7.47 4.79 21.97
CA LYS A 82 -6.23 4.96 22.75
C LYS A 82 -6.45 4.73 24.26
N SER A 83 -7.68 4.80 24.75
CA SER A 83 -8.00 4.46 26.15
C SER A 83 -8.01 2.96 26.43
N ASP A 84 -8.24 2.11 25.43
CA ASP A 84 -8.29 0.64 25.56
C ASP A 84 -6.95 -0.07 25.25
N ALA A 85 -5.90 0.69 24.92
CA ALA A 85 -4.56 0.14 24.82
C ALA A 85 -4.04 -0.22 26.22
N PRO A 86 -3.56 -1.46 26.48
CA PRO A 86 -3.08 -1.86 27.79
C PRO A 86 -1.98 -0.91 28.25
N ARG A 87 -2.20 -0.22 29.38
CA ARG A 87 -1.24 0.66 30.07
C ARG A 87 -0.06 -0.14 30.69
N GLY A 88 0.59 -1.00 29.92
CA GLY A 88 1.58 -1.97 30.39
C GLY A 88 2.96 -1.89 29.74
N ALA A 89 3.26 -0.84 28.95
CA ALA A 89 4.61 -0.63 28.42
C ALA A 89 5.26 0.57 29.13
N GLU A 90 5.71 0.32 30.36
CA GLU A 90 6.67 1.16 31.06
C GLU A 90 7.84 1.44 30.11
N LYS A 91 7.95 2.69 29.64
CA LYS A 91 9.14 3.18 28.96
C LYS A 91 10.27 3.17 29.98
N ARG A 92 10.99 2.05 30.06
CA ARG A 92 12.29 1.98 30.73
C ARG A 92 13.25 2.89 29.97
N HIS A 93 13.32 4.14 30.39
CA HIS A 93 14.44 5.03 30.10
C HIS A 93 15.71 4.34 30.62
N LYS A 94 16.42 3.60 29.75
CA LYS A 94 17.81 3.24 30.01
C LYS A 94 18.64 4.50 29.86
N LYS A 95 18.79 5.21 30.97
CA LYS A 95 19.86 6.16 31.23
C LYS A 95 21.18 5.38 31.23
N GLY A 96 22.16 5.80 30.45
CA GLY A 96 23.54 5.30 30.55
C GLY A 96 24.18 4.91 29.22
N ARG A 97 24.67 5.90 28.47
CA ARG A 97 26.00 5.87 27.87
C ARG A 97 26.42 7.31 27.55
N ASP A 98 27.59 7.68 28.03
CA ASP A 98 28.14 9.03 28.09
C ASP A 98 28.24 9.73 26.72
N PRO A 99 27.96 11.04 26.63
CA PRO A 99 28.02 11.83 25.38
C PRO A 99 29.43 12.32 25.01
N MET A 100 30.48 11.58 25.37
CA MET A 100 31.88 12.00 25.17
C MET A 100 32.73 10.83 24.68
N THR A 101 32.55 10.41 23.43
CA THR A 101 33.57 9.71 22.60
C THR A 101 32.98 9.45 21.22
N SER A 102 33.30 10.31 20.24
CA SER A 102 33.74 9.94 18.88
C SER A 102 33.53 11.13 17.93
N ASP A 103 34.36 12.16 18.07
CA ASP A 103 34.74 12.94 16.90
C ASP A 103 35.60 12.03 16.02
N GLY A 104 35.04 11.60 14.91
CA GLY A 104 35.73 10.81 13.89
C GLY A 104 34.82 10.65 12.67
N PRO A 105 35.22 11.10 11.48
CA PRO A 105 34.44 10.85 10.27
C PRO A 105 34.51 9.36 9.96
N ALA A 106 33.47 8.63 10.35
CA ALA A 106 33.36 7.21 10.01
C ALA A 106 33.14 7.10 8.51
N SER A 107 34.20 6.76 7.80
CA SER A 107 34.24 6.34 6.41
C SER A 107 33.11 5.34 6.12
N ASP A 108 32.23 5.70 5.17
CA ASP A 108 30.98 5.01 4.83
C ASP A 108 31.19 3.72 3.98
N GLU A 109 32.40 3.13 3.93
CA GLU A 109 32.72 2.14 2.88
C GLU A 109 33.10 0.72 3.34
N ASP A 110 33.43 0.46 4.61
CA ASP A 110 33.90 -0.87 5.02
C ASP A 110 33.20 -1.40 6.27
N GLU A 111 32.07 -2.08 6.08
CA GLU A 111 31.73 -3.35 6.76
C GLU A 111 30.30 -3.76 6.37
N LEU A 112 30.21 -4.60 5.34
CA LEU A 112 29.07 -5.48 5.07
C LEU A 112 29.00 -6.61 6.13
N GLN A 113 29.14 -6.29 7.42
CA GLN A 113 28.68 -7.21 8.45
C GLN A 113 27.17 -7.28 8.34
N GLU A 114 26.60 -8.49 8.36
CA GLU A 114 25.16 -8.73 8.39
C GLU A 114 24.55 -8.12 9.66
N MET A 115 24.35 -6.80 9.65
CA MET A 115 23.66 -6.11 10.72
C MET A 115 22.25 -6.70 10.79
N SER A 116 21.83 -7.04 12.00
CA SER A 116 20.45 -7.43 12.25
C SER A 116 19.50 -6.39 11.65
N ASN A 117 18.34 -6.81 11.16
CA ASN A 117 17.29 -5.92 10.65
C ASN A 117 16.99 -4.77 11.62
N ARG A 118 17.12 -5.02 12.92
CA ARG A 118 16.94 -4.01 13.97
C ARG A 118 17.98 -2.91 13.93
N ASP A 119 19.24 -3.23 13.63
CA ASP A 119 20.33 -2.26 13.62
C ASP A 119 20.39 -1.50 12.29
N ARG A 120 19.97 -2.12 11.18
CA ARG A 120 19.67 -1.42 9.91
C ARG A 120 18.60 -0.35 10.11
N LEU A 121 17.48 -0.72 10.74
CA LEU A 121 16.39 0.22 10.99
C LEU A 121 16.80 1.38 11.93
N LYS A 122 17.66 1.12 12.93
CA LYS A 122 18.21 2.19 13.78
C LYS A 122 19.16 3.11 13.00
N ARG A 123 19.98 2.57 12.10
CA ARG A 123 20.86 3.37 11.22
C ARG A 123 20.01 4.22 10.27
N ALA A 124 19.01 3.63 9.63
CA ALA A 124 18.05 4.30 8.76
C ALA A 124 17.34 5.46 9.48
N LYS A 125 16.83 5.20 10.70
CA LYS A 125 16.23 6.23 11.55
C LYS A 125 17.19 7.37 11.91
N ARG A 126 18.47 7.07 12.17
CA ARG A 126 19.50 8.10 12.39
C ARG A 126 19.79 8.91 11.14
N LYS A 127 19.75 8.27 9.96
CA LYS A 127 19.89 8.91 8.64
C LYS A 127 18.60 9.62 8.17
N GLY A 128 17.53 9.62 8.98
CA GLY A 128 16.24 10.24 8.63
C GLY A 128 15.45 9.51 7.54
N ILE A 129 15.86 8.29 7.19
CA ILE A 129 15.19 7.44 6.20
C ILE A 129 13.93 6.88 6.86
N ASP A 130 12.81 6.90 6.13
CA ASP A 130 11.54 6.36 6.61
C ASP A 130 11.75 4.89 6.99
N PRO A 131 11.39 4.44 8.21
CA PRO A 131 11.43 3.04 8.54
C PRO A 131 10.65 2.15 7.59
N MET A 132 9.74 2.65 6.75
CA MET A 132 9.04 1.86 5.73
C MET A 132 9.70 1.93 4.34
N ASP A 133 10.75 2.73 4.17
CA ASP A 133 11.52 2.82 2.94
C ASP A 133 12.28 1.50 2.70
N PRO A 134 12.27 0.93 1.49
CA PRO A 134 13.13 -0.21 1.13
C PRO A 134 14.62 0.01 1.48
N ALA A 135 15.11 1.25 1.38
CA ALA A 135 16.48 1.61 1.76
C ALA A 135 16.73 1.54 3.28
N ALA A 136 15.68 1.49 4.11
CA ALA A 136 15.81 1.34 5.56
C ALA A 136 16.11 -0.10 6.01
N TYR A 137 15.74 -1.09 5.19
CA TYR A 137 15.89 -2.51 5.51
C TYR A 137 16.94 -3.23 4.68
N GLY A 138 17.28 -2.70 3.51
CA GLY A 138 18.10 -3.39 2.53
C GLY A 138 19.27 -2.57 1.99
N ASP A 139 19.76 -3.01 0.84
CA ASP A 139 20.84 -2.39 0.06
C ASP A 139 20.28 -1.50 -1.07
N ALA A 140 18.99 -1.16 -0.99
CA ALA A 140 18.38 -0.29 -1.98
C ALA A 140 19.02 1.11 -1.87
N PRO A 141 19.37 1.75 -3.01
CA PRO A 141 19.97 3.07 -3.00
C PRO A 141 19.01 4.11 -2.40
N VAL A 142 19.55 5.02 -1.61
CA VAL A 142 18.82 6.18 -1.10
C VAL A 142 18.97 7.31 -2.14
N GLY A 143 17.86 7.86 -2.61
CA GLY A 143 17.90 8.92 -3.62
C GLY A 143 16.55 9.58 -3.85
N LYS A 144 16.55 10.63 -4.66
CA LYS A 144 15.31 11.25 -5.16
C LYS A 144 14.76 10.42 -6.31
N TRP A 145 13.50 10.64 -6.68
CA TRP A 145 12.83 9.91 -7.79
C TRP A 145 13.56 9.97 -9.14
N GLY A 146 14.55 10.84 -9.31
CA GLY A 146 15.39 10.93 -10.51
C GLY A 146 16.76 10.23 -10.44
N ASP A 147 17.25 9.80 -9.28
CA ASP A 147 18.65 9.31 -9.12
C ASP A 147 18.97 8.00 -9.86
N GLY A 148 17.96 7.31 -10.39
CA GLY A 148 18.12 6.09 -11.21
C GLY A 148 17.81 6.29 -12.70
N LEU A 149 17.42 7.50 -13.12
CA LEU A 149 17.03 7.75 -14.51
C LEU A 149 18.28 8.05 -15.34
N ARG A 150 18.72 7.08 -16.15
CA ARG A 150 19.82 7.27 -17.11
C ARG A 150 19.38 8.29 -18.17
N VAL A 151 19.96 9.48 -18.13
CA VAL A 151 19.67 10.60 -19.06
C VAL A 151 20.04 10.24 -20.51
N ASP A 152 20.91 9.25 -20.67
CA ASP A 152 21.51 8.79 -21.93
C ASP A 152 20.68 7.71 -22.64
N GLN A 153 19.56 7.25 -22.05
CA GLN A 153 18.53 6.64 -22.86
C GLN A 153 17.88 7.75 -23.67
N VAL A 154 18.24 7.81 -24.96
CA VAL A 154 17.57 8.58 -26.00
C VAL A 154 16.09 8.17 -26.00
N THR A 155 15.33 8.76 -25.08
CA THR A 155 13.91 8.96 -25.29
C THR A 155 13.85 9.77 -26.56
N GLY A 156 13.08 9.31 -27.55
CA GLY A 156 12.88 10.00 -28.83
C GLY A 156 12.14 11.34 -28.69
N ALA A 157 12.30 12.00 -27.55
CA ALA A 157 11.78 13.30 -27.18
C ALA A 157 12.90 14.33 -27.36
N ASP A 158 12.64 15.32 -28.19
CA ASP A 158 13.55 16.42 -28.47
C ASP A 158 13.74 17.26 -27.20
N VAL A 159 14.99 17.42 -26.74
CA VAL A 159 15.37 18.13 -25.51
C VAL A 159 14.98 19.63 -25.56
N THR A 160 14.66 20.13 -26.75
CA THR A 160 14.17 21.50 -26.97
C THR A 160 12.75 21.74 -26.44
N ALA A 161 11.98 20.69 -26.14
CA ALA A 161 10.60 20.81 -25.64
C ALA A 161 10.56 20.89 -24.10
N GLY A 162 10.65 22.11 -23.56
CA GLY A 162 10.45 22.38 -22.13
C GLY A 162 8.97 22.27 -21.69
N GLY A 163 8.31 21.14 -21.95
CA GLY A 163 6.88 20.94 -21.66
C GLY A 163 6.46 19.47 -21.52
N PRO A 164 5.21 19.21 -21.06
CA PRO A 164 4.72 17.85 -20.76
C PRO A 164 4.94 16.89 -21.93
N LEU A 165 5.43 15.68 -21.62
CA LEU A 165 5.96 14.67 -22.55
C LEU A 165 5.00 14.23 -23.67
N PHE A 166 3.73 14.61 -23.62
CA PHE A 166 2.68 14.30 -24.59
C PHE A 166 2.22 15.52 -25.40
N GLN A 167 3.14 16.39 -25.85
CA GLN A 167 2.73 17.40 -26.83
C GLN A 167 2.35 16.72 -28.15
N GLN A 168 1.04 16.74 -28.45
CA GLN A 168 0.48 16.32 -29.73
C GLN A 168 1.18 17.09 -30.83
N ARG A 169 2.02 16.40 -31.61
CA ARG A 169 2.76 17.02 -32.71
C ARG A 169 1.75 17.66 -33.68
N PRO A 170 1.94 18.91 -34.10
CA PRO A 170 1.13 19.49 -35.16
C PRO A 170 1.20 18.58 -36.39
N TYR A 171 0.04 18.23 -36.97
CA TYR A 171 0.03 17.44 -38.20
C TYR A 171 0.83 18.16 -39.28
N PRO A 172 1.59 17.42 -40.11
CA PRO A 172 2.35 18.03 -41.20
C PRO A 172 1.42 18.81 -42.12
N ALA A 173 1.87 19.98 -42.58
CA ALA A 173 1.09 20.83 -43.45
C ALA A 173 0.63 20.04 -44.69
N PRO A 174 -0.61 20.23 -45.19
CA PRO A 174 -1.17 19.44 -46.29
C PRO A 174 -0.25 19.36 -47.53
N GLY A 175 0.47 20.44 -47.86
CA GLY A 175 1.42 20.46 -48.97
C GLY A 175 2.68 19.61 -48.79
N ALA A 176 3.06 19.27 -47.55
CA ALA A 176 4.15 18.33 -47.27
C ALA A 176 3.72 16.88 -47.52
N ILE A 177 2.45 16.55 -47.25
CA ILE A 177 1.87 15.23 -47.54
C ILE A 177 1.79 15.00 -49.05
N LEU A 178 1.33 16.01 -49.80
CA LEU A 178 1.23 15.94 -51.26
C LEU A 178 2.58 15.79 -51.95
N ARG A 179 3.64 16.45 -51.46
CA ARG A 179 5.00 16.29 -52.00
C ARG A 179 5.55 14.87 -51.80
N ARG A 180 5.14 14.20 -50.71
CA ARG A 180 5.58 12.83 -50.38
C ARG A 180 4.87 11.75 -51.19
N GLN A 181 3.71 12.08 -51.78
CA GLN A 181 2.91 11.16 -52.60
C GLN A 181 3.22 11.26 -54.10
N LYS A 182 4.03 12.25 -54.53
CA LYS A 182 4.49 12.29 -55.91
C LYS A 182 5.57 11.21 -56.09
N PRO A 183 5.44 10.30 -57.06
CA PRO A 183 6.53 9.40 -57.40
C PRO A 183 7.75 10.23 -57.78
N GLN A 184 8.92 9.86 -57.26
CA GLN A 184 10.19 10.39 -57.76
C GLN A 184 10.31 9.94 -59.21
N GLU A 185 10.28 10.88 -60.14
CA GLU A 185 10.76 10.62 -61.50
C GLU A 185 12.29 10.56 -61.40
N ASP A 186 12.84 9.40 -61.75
CA ASP A 186 14.29 9.17 -61.91
C ASP A 186 14.83 9.87 -63.17
#